data_AF-A0A7Z9UT50-F1
#
_entry.id   AF-A0A7Z9UT50-F1
#
_cell.length_a   1.000
_cell.length_b   1.000
_cell.length_c   1.000
_cell.angle_alpha   90.00
_cell.angle_beta   90.00
_cell.angle_gamma   90.00
#
_symmetry.space_group_name_H-M   'P 1'
#
loop_
_entity.id
_entity.type
_entity.pdbx_description
1 polymer ?
#
loop_
_entity_poly.entity_id
_entity_poly.type
_entity_poly.pdbx_seq_one_letter_code
_entity_poly.pdbx_strand_id
1 'polypeptide(L)'
;MIGVRSDVCEELYALLKQETGVGYPNILISGSHTHFAPALHGTTSSKPEVAFIDPDPDYVSEFKQKMIEAAKEALGNLRPMRIETARVQVPQVLFNRRTVRKSDGMVEMNLLYPDDPTPYTFSTVDDELTVHRLVDEGGHQAVLLNFGCHPVAGCSPDEDYYRFSADYPYYARQTISQAWQCPVLFTLGAAGDAVPINRRSDCRERIGDVLGQTAILAERLFQNDVSASLSADSIVVEVETIIKTDPAMAEAEYEVARQEVLTKEEKKGEAYRQLLNKFRDKMMVCSRARQYPENREEINVQFMQIGDTVFVGLP
;
A
#
# COMPACT_ATOMS: atom_id res chain seq x y z
N MET A 1 -4.25 -0.64 5.88
CA MET A 1 -2.83 -0.68 6.32
C MET A 1 -1.93 -0.24 5.18
N ILE A 2 -0.73 0.26 5.51
CA ILE A 2 0.29 0.67 4.53
C ILE A 2 0.89 -0.56 3.83
N GLY A 3 1.37 -1.52 4.59
CA GLY A 3 1.90 -2.79 4.11
C GLY A 3 2.04 -3.73 5.29
N VAL A 4 2.46 -4.96 5.03
CA VAL A 4 2.70 -5.97 6.07
C VAL A 4 4.10 -6.51 5.83
N ARG A 5 4.97 -6.37 6.83
CA ARG A 5 6.34 -6.89 6.75
C ARG A 5 6.31 -8.42 6.64
N SER A 6 7.32 -8.99 6.00
CA SER A 6 7.45 -10.44 5.73
C SER A 6 7.22 -11.31 6.97
N ASP A 7 7.84 -10.98 8.10
CA ASP A 7 7.67 -11.70 9.37
C ASP A 7 6.22 -11.68 9.89
N VAL A 8 5.52 -10.55 9.78
CA VAL A 8 4.10 -10.44 10.15
C VAL A 8 3.23 -11.24 9.18
N CYS A 9 3.57 -11.28 7.89
CA CYS A 9 2.91 -12.14 6.90
C CYS A 9 3.08 -13.62 7.23
N GLU A 10 4.30 -14.06 7.56
CA GLU A 10 4.57 -15.46 7.94
C GLU A 10 3.76 -15.91 9.15
N GLU A 11 3.70 -15.07 10.19
CA GLU A 11 2.88 -15.33 11.36
C GLU A 11 1.39 -15.43 11.00
N LEU A 12 0.89 -14.51 10.17
CA LEU A 12 -0.50 -14.54 9.67
C LEU A 12 -0.78 -15.79 8.83
N TYR A 13 0.14 -16.22 7.96
CA TYR A 13 -0.01 -17.44 7.17
C TYR A 13 -0.08 -18.69 8.06
N ALA A 14 0.76 -18.77 9.09
CA ALA A 14 0.73 -19.88 10.05
C ALA A 14 -0.60 -19.91 10.81
N LEU A 15 -1.05 -18.74 11.28
CA LEU A 15 -2.31 -18.60 12.03
C LEU A 15 -3.53 -18.92 11.16
N LEU A 16 -3.60 -18.40 9.93
CA LEU A 16 -4.68 -18.71 9.00
C LEU A 16 -4.71 -20.20 8.65
N LYS A 17 -3.54 -20.84 8.45
CA LYS A 17 -3.46 -22.29 8.21
C LYS A 17 -4.00 -23.10 9.39
N GLN A 18 -3.64 -22.71 10.61
CA GLN A 18 -4.14 -23.37 11.82
C GLN A 18 -5.67 -23.23 11.94
N GLU A 19 -6.19 -22.02 11.71
CA GLU A 19 -7.60 -21.71 11.99
C GLU A 19 -8.56 -22.07 10.86
N THR A 20 -8.06 -22.24 9.63
CA THR A 20 -8.89 -22.42 8.43
C THR A 20 -8.50 -23.61 7.55
N GLY A 21 -7.30 -24.17 7.75
CA GLY A 21 -6.75 -25.22 6.89
C GLY A 21 -6.15 -24.73 5.56
N VAL A 22 -6.36 -23.46 5.19
CA VAL A 22 -5.75 -22.85 4.00
C VAL A 22 -4.44 -22.19 4.40
N GLY A 23 -3.35 -22.46 3.68
CA GLY A 23 -2.03 -21.90 3.97
C GLY A 23 -1.33 -21.38 2.73
N TYR A 24 -0.27 -20.61 2.94
CA TYR A 24 0.67 -20.20 1.90
C TYR A 24 1.15 -21.40 1.04
N PRO A 25 1.23 -21.29 -0.29
CA PRO A 25 1.06 -20.09 -1.13
C PRO A 25 -0.40 -19.79 -1.53
N ASN A 26 -1.41 -20.45 -0.98
CA ASN A 26 -2.81 -20.25 -1.35
C ASN A 26 -3.49 -19.04 -0.67
N ILE A 27 -2.72 -18.16 -0.01
CA ILE A 27 -3.20 -16.95 0.66
C ILE A 27 -2.36 -15.77 0.19
N LEU A 28 -3.00 -14.77 -0.42
CA LEU A 28 -2.37 -13.48 -0.74
C LEU A 28 -2.85 -12.43 0.26
N ILE A 29 -1.94 -11.84 1.03
CA ILE A 29 -2.24 -10.72 1.93
C ILE A 29 -1.89 -9.42 1.19
N SER A 30 -2.85 -8.50 1.10
CA SER A 30 -2.66 -7.21 0.43
C SER A 30 -3.20 -6.07 1.27
N GLY A 31 -2.40 -5.00 1.41
CA GLY A 31 -2.83 -3.75 1.98
C GLY A 31 -3.30 -2.79 0.90
N SER A 32 -4.34 -2.00 1.19
CA SER A 32 -4.72 -0.89 0.30
C SER A 32 -3.62 0.17 0.17
N HIS A 33 -2.64 0.17 1.08
CA HIS A 33 -1.57 1.15 1.22
C HIS A 33 -1.99 2.51 1.82
N THR A 34 -3.04 2.51 2.65
CA THR A 34 -3.41 3.71 3.42
C THR A 34 -2.34 4.08 4.44
N HIS A 35 -2.01 5.37 4.50
CA HIS A 35 -1.12 5.97 5.50
C HIS A 35 -1.86 6.41 6.77
N PHE A 36 -3.18 6.15 6.86
CA PHE A 36 -4.05 6.61 7.95
C PHE A 36 -4.53 5.43 8.82
N ALA A 37 -3.63 4.49 9.12
CA ALA A 37 -3.89 3.35 9.98
C ALA A 37 -2.70 3.09 10.91
N PRO A 38 -2.90 2.53 12.11
CA PRO A 38 -1.80 2.11 12.96
C PRO A 38 -0.90 1.08 12.26
N ALA A 39 0.39 1.11 12.61
CA ALA A 39 1.38 0.20 12.07
C ALA A 39 1.19 -1.22 12.64
N LEU A 40 1.47 -2.24 11.82
CA LEU A 40 1.42 -3.65 12.23
C LEU A 40 2.79 -4.20 12.67
N HIS A 41 3.83 -3.41 12.51
CA HIS A 41 5.21 -3.73 12.85
C HIS A 41 5.92 -2.45 13.30
N GLY A 42 7.15 -2.58 13.81
CA GLY A 42 7.98 -1.44 14.20
C GLY A 42 8.13 -0.44 13.05
N THR A 43 8.07 0.85 13.38
CA THR A 43 8.19 1.97 12.43
C THR A 43 9.11 3.06 12.99
N THR A 44 9.36 4.09 12.18
CA THR A 44 10.19 5.22 12.56
C THR A 44 9.40 6.52 12.65
N SER A 45 9.91 7.46 13.44
CA SER A 45 9.37 8.80 13.62
C SER A 45 10.45 9.83 13.34
N SER A 46 10.11 10.83 12.53
CA SER A 46 11.02 11.96 12.27
C SER A 46 11.27 12.84 13.50
N LYS A 47 10.60 12.58 14.63
CA LYS A 47 10.83 13.25 15.91
C LYS A 47 11.99 12.56 16.66
N PRO A 48 13.09 13.27 16.95
CA PRO A 48 14.27 12.69 17.59
C PRO A 48 13.99 12.15 19.00
N GLU A 49 12.99 12.68 19.70
CA GLU A 49 12.60 12.21 21.04
C GLU A 49 12.06 10.77 21.01
N VAL A 50 11.49 10.34 19.88
CA VAL A 50 10.86 9.03 19.71
C VAL A 50 11.71 8.12 18.84
N ALA A 51 12.04 8.57 17.61
CA ALA A 51 12.81 7.85 16.57
C ALA A 51 12.26 6.49 16.13
N PHE A 52 12.12 5.51 17.04
CA PHE A 52 11.58 4.18 16.79
C PHE A 52 10.29 3.98 17.58
N ILE A 53 9.28 3.39 16.94
CA ILE A 53 7.96 3.15 17.52
C ILE A 53 7.60 1.69 17.32
N ASP A 54 7.32 0.99 18.41
CA ASP A 54 6.75 -0.35 18.37
C ASP A 54 5.25 -0.29 18.04
N PRO A 55 4.71 -1.31 17.35
CA PRO A 55 3.28 -1.37 17.08
C PRO A 55 2.51 -1.58 18.39
N ASP A 56 1.27 -1.09 18.42
CA ASP A 56 0.36 -1.38 19.54
C ASP A 56 -0.04 -2.87 19.50
N PRO A 57 0.32 -3.66 20.53
CA PRO A 57 0.05 -5.10 20.53
C PRO A 57 -1.45 -5.43 20.51
N ASP A 58 -2.30 -4.59 21.11
CA ASP A 58 -3.75 -4.81 21.15
C ASP A 58 -4.33 -4.62 19.74
N TYR A 59 -3.89 -3.59 19.03
CA TYR A 59 -4.28 -3.37 17.65
C TYR A 59 -3.81 -4.49 16.71
N VAL A 60 -2.57 -4.95 16.87
CA VAL A 60 -2.04 -6.08 16.06
C VAL A 60 -2.84 -7.36 16.33
N SER A 61 -3.18 -7.63 17.60
CA SER A 61 -4.00 -8.78 17.98
C SER A 61 -5.41 -8.70 17.37
N GLU A 62 -6.07 -7.53 17.50
CA GLU A 62 -7.39 -7.29 16.91
C GLU A 62 -7.36 -7.44 15.38
N PHE A 63 -6.32 -6.92 14.72
CA PHE A 63 -6.14 -7.06 13.29
C PHE A 63 -6.05 -8.54 12.87
N LYS A 64 -5.20 -9.33 13.54
CA LYS A 64 -5.04 -10.77 13.27
C LYS A 64 -6.35 -11.52 13.45
N GLN A 65 -7.09 -11.22 14.51
CA GLN A 65 -8.38 -11.83 14.77
C GLN A 65 -9.40 -11.53 13.65
N LYS A 66 -9.50 -10.27 13.20
CA LYS A 66 -10.39 -9.89 12.09
C LYS A 66 -10.02 -10.58 10.78
N MET A 67 -8.74 -10.79 10.51
CA MET A 67 -8.28 -11.53 9.32
C MET A 67 -8.74 -13.01 9.36
N ILE A 68 -8.64 -13.66 10.53
CA ILE A 68 -9.14 -15.03 10.72
C ILE A 68 -10.66 -15.08 10.53
N GLU A 69 -11.39 -14.15 11.14
CA GLU A 69 -12.86 -14.11 11.06
C GLU A 69 -13.33 -13.93 9.61
N ALA A 70 -12.74 -12.99 8.87
CA ALA A 70 -13.05 -12.78 7.46
C ALA A 70 -12.76 -14.02 6.61
N ALA A 71 -11.65 -14.73 6.87
CA ALA A 71 -11.32 -15.96 6.16
C ALA A 71 -12.32 -17.09 6.49
N LYS A 72 -12.71 -17.26 7.76
CA LYS A 72 -13.72 -18.24 8.18
C LYS A 72 -15.10 -17.94 7.58
N GLU A 73 -15.49 -16.67 7.54
CA GLU A 73 -16.75 -16.24 6.90
C GLU A 73 -16.75 -16.57 5.41
N ALA A 74 -15.66 -16.25 4.70
CA ALA A 74 -15.53 -16.56 3.27
C ALA A 74 -15.59 -18.08 3.00
N LEU A 75 -14.89 -18.89 3.79
CA LEU A 75 -14.90 -20.35 3.66
C LEU A 75 -16.23 -20.98 4.06
N GLY A 76 -16.96 -20.38 5.00
CA GLY A 76 -18.30 -20.81 5.39
C GLY A 76 -19.37 -20.53 4.33
N ASN A 77 -19.08 -19.66 3.36
CA ASN A 77 -20.00 -19.22 2.31
C ASN A 77 -19.57 -19.67 0.90
N LEU A 78 -18.82 -20.77 0.80
CA LEU A 78 -18.40 -21.33 -0.48
C LEU A 78 -19.61 -21.81 -1.29
N ARG A 79 -19.76 -21.28 -2.51
CA ARG A 79 -20.80 -21.67 -3.46
C ARG A 79 -20.34 -21.42 -4.89
N PRO A 80 -20.94 -22.08 -5.90
CA PRO A 80 -20.63 -21.83 -7.30
C PRO A 80 -20.89 -20.36 -7.67
N MET A 81 -19.93 -19.73 -8.33
CA MET A 81 -20.01 -18.37 -8.87
C MET A 81 -19.30 -18.30 -10.22
N ARG A 82 -19.66 -17.30 -11.02
CA ARG A 82 -18.90 -16.89 -12.21
C ARG A 82 -18.02 -15.71 -11.84
N ILE A 83 -16.86 -15.65 -12.48
CA ILE A 83 -15.96 -14.51 -12.38
C ILE A 83 -16.09 -13.72 -13.67
N GLU A 84 -16.34 -12.43 -13.55
CA GLU A 84 -16.38 -11.51 -14.67
C GLU A 84 -15.36 -10.40 -14.46
N THR A 85 -14.60 -10.08 -15.50
CA THR A 85 -13.50 -9.11 -15.44
C THR A 85 -13.72 -7.98 -16.42
N ALA A 86 -13.47 -6.75 -15.99
CA ALA A 86 -13.35 -5.57 -16.85
C ALA A 86 -12.05 -4.82 -16.56
N ARG A 87 -11.47 -4.22 -17.60
CA ARG A 87 -10.29 -3.35 -17.51
C ARG A 87 -10.63 -2.04 -18.18
N VAL A 88 -10.49 -0.94 -17.45
CA VAL A 88 -10.93 0.39 -17.90
C VAL A 88 -9.91 1.45 -17.51
N GLN A 89 -9.76 2.45 -18.36
CA GLN A 89 -8.81 3.53 -18.13
C GLN A 89 -9.46 4.64 -17.29
N VAL A 90 -8.75 5.10 -16.26
CA VAL A 90 -9.16 6.19 -15.36
C VAL A 90 -8.13 7.32 -15.40
N PRO A 91 -8.00 8.01 -16.56
CA PRO A 91 -7.00 9.03 -16.74
C PRO A 91 -7.26 10.24 -15.83
N GLN A 92 -6.24 11.08 -15.64
CA GLN A 92 -6.32 12.37 -14.92
C GLN A 92 -6.61 12.27 -13.41
N VAL A 93 -6.57 11.07 -12.82
CA VAL A 93 -6.65 10.91 -11.36
C VAL A 93 -5.27 10.99 -10.69
N LEU A 94 -4.24 10.50 -11.38
CA LEU A 94 -2.90 10.26 -10.85
C LEU A 94 -1.80 10.80 -11.77
N PHE A 95 -0.64 11.04 -11.19
CA PHE A 95 0.58 11.40 -11.91
C PHE A 95 1.80 10.71 -11.30
N ASN A 96 2.87 10.62 -12.09
CA ASN A 96 4.15 10.11 -11.61
C ASN A 96 4.89 11.21 -10.83
N ARG A 97 5.11 11.00 -9.53
CA ARG A 97 5.79 11.95 -8.62
C ARG A 97 7.29 12.07 -8.86
N ARG A 98 7.89 11.25 -9.72
CA ARG A 98 9.32 11.27 -10.08
C ARG A 98 9.50 12.07 -11.38
N THR A 99 9.23 13.36 -11.32
CA THR A 99 9.29 14.27 -12.46
C THR A 99 10.74 14.53 -12.89
N VAL A 100 10.98 14.70 -14.19
CA VAL A 100 12.30 15.07 -14.73
C VAL A 100 12.33 16.55 -15.05
N ARG A 101 13.27 17.29 -14.48
CA ARG A 101 13.46 18.72 -14.76
C ARG A 101 14.07 18.91 -16.14
N LYS A 102 13.43 19.73 -16.99
CA LYS A 102 13.85 19.95 -18.39
C LYS A 102 15.18 20.70 -18.53
N SER A 103 15.55 21.53 -17.55
CA SER A 103 16.75 22.36 -17.64
C SER A 103 18.05 21.58 -17.54
N ASP A 104 18.06 20.45 -16.81
CA ASP A 104 19.27 19.69 -16.52
C ASP A 104 19.08 18.15 -16.45
N GLY A 105 17.86 17.66 -16.69
CA GLY A 105 17.55 16.23 -16.71
C GLY A 105 17.49 15.57 -15.32
N MET A 106 17.54 16.34 -14.22
CA MET A 106 17.51 15.77 -12.88
C MET A 106 16.10 15.28 -12.49
N VAL A 107 16.04 14.14 -11.81
CA VAL A 107 14.80 13.60 -11.24
C VAL A 107 14.50 14.31 -9.92
N GLU A 108 13.28 14.84 -9.81
CA GLU A 108 12.76 15.52 -8.62
C GLU A 108 11.54 14.76 -8.08
N MET A 109 11.44 14.63 -6.75
CA MET A 109 10.28 14.05 -6.10
C MET A 109 9.25 15.13 -5.77
N ASN A 110 8.16 15.18 -6.54
CA ASN A 110 7.05 16.11 -6.37
C ASN A 110 5.88 15.45 -5.62
N LEU A 111 5.75 15.71 -4.32
CA LEU A 111 4.69 15.11 -3.51
C LEU A 111 3.28 15.58 -3.88
N LEU A 112 3.16 16.78 -4.45
CA LEU A 112 1.91 17.33 -4.99
C LEU A 112 2.11 17.58 -6.47
N TYR A 113 1.02 17.61 -7.24
CA TYR A 113 1.11 18.04 -8.62
C TYR A 113 1.60 19.50 -8.65
N PRO A 114 2.67 19.83 -9.42
CA PRO A 114 3.22 21.18 -9.43
C PRO A 114 2.19 22.20 -9.93
N ASP A 115 2.14 23.38 -9.29
CA ASP A 115 1.30 24.50 -9.76
C ASP A 115 1.71 24.94 -11.18
N ASP A 116 3.01 24.91 -11.49
CA ASP A 116 3.55 25.06 -12.84
C ASP A 116 4.24 23.75 -13.29
N PRO A 117 3.58 22.92 -14.13
CA PRO A 117 4.17 21.71 -14.66
C PRO A 117 5.13 21.96 -15.84
N THR A 118 5.22 23.19 -16.36
CA THR A 118 6.01 23.55 -17.55
C THR A 118 7.50 23.14 -17.45
N PRO A 119 8.19 23.31 -16.31
CA PRO A 119 9.60 22.93 -16.17
C PRO A 119 9.86 21.42 -16.17
N TYR A 120 8.81 20.60 -16.12
CA TYR A 120 8.90 19.17 -15.85
C TYR A 120 8.42 18.31 -17.02
N THR A 121 9.01 17.12 -17.13
CA THR A 121 8.50 15.99 -17.92
C THR A 121 8.01 14.92 -16.95
N PHE A 122 6.86 14.33 -17.26
CA PHE A 122 6.21 13.31 -16.43
C PHE A 122 6.32 11.95 -17.13
N SER A 123 6.76 10.94 -16.38
CA SER A 123 6.69 9.54 -16.83
C SER A 123 5.23 9.06 -16.87
N THR A 124 4.98 8.00 -17.64
CA THR A 124 3.68 7.35 -17.66
C THR A 124 3.32 6.76 -16.30
N VAL A 125 2.02 6.62 -16.08
CA VAL A 125 1.40 5.96 -14.94
C VAL A 125 0.51 4.84 -15.47
N ASP A 126 0.25 3.83 -14.64
CA ASP A 126 -0.77 2.84 -14.91
C ASP A 126 -2.12 3.39 -14.45
N ASP A 127 -2.92 3.90 -15.38
CA ASP A 127 -4.28 4.37 -15.15
C ASP A 127 -5.35 3.31 -15.42
N GLU A 128 -4.97 2.03 -15.58
CA GLU A 128 -5.91 0.92 -15.69
C GLU A 128 -6.52 0.59 -14.31
N LEU A 129 -7.84 0.68 -14.21
CA LEU A 129 -8.64 0.08 -13.17
C LEU A 129 -9.09 -1.31 -13.64
N THR A 130 -8.61 -2.35 -12.94
CA THR A 130 -9.09 -3.72 -13.14
C THR A 130 -10.17 -4.03 -12.11
N VAL A 131 -11.30 -4.57 -12.59
CA VAL A 131 -12.45 -4.94 -11.76
C VAL A 131 -12.78 -6.40 -11.99
N HIS A 132 -12.68 -7.21 -10.95
CA HIS A 132 -13.22 -8.56 -10.92
C HIS A 132 -14.50 -8.56 -10.10
N ARG A 133 -15.57 -9.16 -10.63
CA ARG A 133 -16.80 -9.38 -9.87
C ARG A 133 -17.14 -10.86 -9.85
N LEU A 134 -17.57 -11.32 -8.67
CA LEU A 134 -18.14 -12.64 -8.48
C LEU A 134 -19.67 -12.53 -8.61
N VAL A 135 -20.26 -13.32 -9.49
CA VAL A 135 -21.68 -13.24 -9.85
C VAL A 135 -22.32 -14.63 -9.79
N ASP A 136 -23.51 -14.73 -9.24
CA ASP A 136 -24.35 -15.94 -9.30
C ASP A 136 -25.75 -15.61 -9.83
N GLU A 137 -26.72 -16.51 -9.64
CA GLU A 137 -28.13 -16.28 -10.05
C GLU A 137 -28.79 -15.10 -9.30
N GLY A 138 -28.34 -14.81 -8.08
CA GLY A 138 -28.81 -13.69 -7.26
C GLY A 138 -28.17 -12.35 -7.63
N GLY A 139 -27.27 -12.32 -8.60
CA GLY A 139 -26.56 -11.11 -9.03
C GLY A 139 -25.16 -11.02 -8.45
N HIS A 140 -24.75 -9.83 -8.03
CA HIS A 140 -23.37 -9.53 -7.66
C HIS A 140 -23.13 -9.98 -6.21
N GLN A 141 -22.08 -10.77 -5.99
CA GLN A 141 -21.78 -11.37 -4.69
C GLN A 141 -20.53 -10.81 -4.03
N ALA A 142 -19.53 -10.42 -4.82
CA ALA A 142 -18.36 -9.68 -4.35
C ALA A 142 -17.65 -8.98 -5.50
N VAL A 143 -16.84 -7.98 -5.19
CA VAL A 143 -15.99 -7.27 -6.16
C VAL A 143 -14.59 -7.13 -5.61
N LEU A 144 -13.59 -7.26 -6.48
CA LEU A 144 -12.21 -6.89 -6.22
C LEU A 144 -11.78 -5.82 -7.22
N LEU A 145 -11.36 -4.67 -6.70
CA LEU A 145 -10.75 -3.60 -7.47
C LEU A 145 -9.22 -3.69 -7.38
N ASN A 146 -8.53 -3.43 -8.49
CA ASN A 146 -7.09 -3.17 -8.50
C ASN A 146 -6.82 -1.83 -9.22
N PHE A 147 -6.09 -0.93 -8.54
CA PHE A 147 -5.71 0.36 -9.12
C PHE A 147 -4.36 0.85 -8.60
N GLY A 148 -3.50 1.30 -9.52
CA GLY A 148 -2.10 1.69 -9.28
C GLY A 148 -1.88 3.11 -8.75
N CYS A 149 -2.65 3.57 -7.77
CA CYS A 149 -2.48 4.92 -7.20
C CYS A 149 -2.20 4.86 -5.69
N HIS A 150 -1.25 5.66 -5.19
CA HIS A 150 -0.91 5.66 -3.76
C HIS A 150 -2.03 6.32 -2.92
N PRO A 151 -2.60 5.69 -1.86
CA PRO A 151 -3.65 6.29 -1.02
C PRO A 151 -3.14 7.30 -0.02
N VAL A 152 -2.79 8.46 -0.56
CA VAL A 152 -2.30 9.64 0.15
C VAL A 152 -3.10 10.89 -0.25
N ALA A 153 -4.36 10.72 -0.67
CA ALA A 153 -5.20 11.87 -1.02
C ALA A 153 -5.38 12.77 0.22
N GLY A 154 -5.50 12.18 1.41
CA GLY A 154 -5.50 12.95 2.65
C GLY A 154 -6.71 13.87 2.84
N CYS A 155 -6.83 14.46 4.01
CA CYS A 155 -7.67 15.63 4.30
C CYS A 155 -6.79 16.69 5.00
N SER A 156 -7.33 17.83 5.39
CA SER A 156 -6.58 18.91 6.06
C SER A 156 -5.77 18.38 7.25
N PRO A 157 -4.48 18.74 7.40
CA PRO A 157 -3.64 18.32 8.53
C PRO A 157 -4.25 18.61 9.91
N ASP A 158 -5.06 19.67 10.02
CA ASP A 158 -5.63 20.11 11.29
C ASP A 158 -6.88 19.31 11.71
N GLU A 159 -7.54 18.61 10.78
CA GLU A 159 -8.85 17.98 11.05
C GLU A 159 -8.78 16.44 11.17
N ASP A 160 -7.91 15.79 10.39
CA ASP A 160 -8.00 14.33 10.18
C ASP A 160 -6.67 13.58 10.32
N TYR A 161 -5.56 14.25 10.64
CA TYR A 161 -4.22 13.61 10.62
C TYR A 161 -4.10 12.39 11.56
N TYR A 162 -4.89 12.36 12.64
CA TYR A 162 -4.89 11.28 13.63
C TYR A 162 -6.12 10.37 13.56
N ARG A 163 -6.98 10.51 12.53
CA ARG A 163 -8.15 9.65 12.37
C ARG A 163 -7.82 8.43 11.52
N PHE A 164 -8.45 7.30 11.85
CA PHE A 164 -8.37 6.11 11.02
C PHE A 164 -9.13 6.31 9.71
N SER A 165 -8.47 5.98 8.60
CA SER A 165 -9.06 6.10 7.27
C SER A 165 -8.47 5.07 6.31
N ALA A 166 -9.31 4.52 5.45
CA ALA A 166 -8.83 3.74 4.30
C ALA A 166 -8.54 4.61 3.07
N ASP A 167 -8.62 5.95 3.20
CA ASP A 167 -8.43 6.96 2.13
C ASP A 167 -9.43 6.78 0.96
N TYR A 168 -9.11 7.21 -0.26
CA TYR A 168 -10.01 7.07 -1.42
C TYR A 168 -10.48 5.61 -1.69
N PRO A 169 -9.72 4.53 -1.37
CA PRO A 169 -10.25 3.16 -1.46
C PRO A 169 -11.53 2.92 -0.66
N TYR A 170 -11.76 3.64 0.45
CA TYR A 170 -13.03 3.55 1.18
C TYR A 170 -14.21 3.95 0.29
N TYR A 171 -14.12 5.12 -0.33
CA TYR A 171 -15.17 5.70 -1.13
C TYR A 171 -15.41 4.91 -2.42
N ALA A 172 -14.36 4.41 -3.08
CA ALA A 172 -14.52 3.50 -4.22
C ALA A 172 -15.32 2.24 -3.87
N ARG A 173 -15.00 1.60 -2.73
CA ARG A 173 -15.73 0.43 -2.23
C ARG A 173 -17.17 0.78 -1.87
N GLN A 174 -17.38 1.92 -1.21
CA GLN A 174 -18.70 2.38 -0.80
C GLN A 174 -19.61 2.62 -2.01
N THR A 175 -19.14 3.35 -3.02
CA THR A 175 -19.91 3.71 -4.21
C THR A 175 -20.34 2.45 -4.99
N ILE A 176 -19.45 1.47 -5.14
CA ILE A 176 -19.80 0.19 -5.78
C ILE A 176 -20.73 -0.65 -4.90
N SER A 177 -20.44 -0.75 -3.59
CA SER A 177 -21.25 -1.55 -2.67
C SER A 177 -22.70 -1.04 -2.60
N GLN A 178 -22.91 0.27 -2.66
CA GLN A 178 -24.24 0.87 -2.74
C GLN A 178 -24.97 0.54 -4.05
N ALA A 179 -24.26 0.51 -5.17
CA ALA A 179 -24.87 0.21 -6.47
C ALA A 179 -25.20 -1.29 -6.63
N TRP A 180 -24.28 -2.16 -6.21
CA TRP A 180 -24.35 -3.61 -6.48
C TRP A 180 -24.73 -4.45 -5.26
N GLN A 181 -24.92 -3.84 -4.10
CA GLN A 181 -25.38 -4.48 -2.86
C GLN A 181 -24.51 -5.68 -2.43
N CYS A 182 -23.20 -5.58 -2.65
CA CYS A 182 -22.23 -6.64 -2.34
C CYS A 182 -20.98 -6.08 -1.64
N PRO A 183 -20.19 -6.92 -0.94
CA PRO A 183 -18.88 -6.53 -0.44
C PRO A 183 -17.91 -6.18 -1.58
N VAL A 184 -17.05 -5.20 -1.33
CA VAL A 184 -16.04 -4.72 -2.28
C VAL A 184 -14.68 -4.69 -1.59
N LEU A 185 -13.72 -5.34 -2.21
CA LEU A 185 -12.32 -5.45 -1.83
C LEU A 185 -11.47 -4.56 -2.75
N PHE A 186 -10.30 -4.18 -2.27
CA PHE A 186 -9.36 -3.34 -3.01
C PHE A 186 -7.94 -3.88 -2.80
N THR A 187 -7.20 -4.04 -3.90
CA THR A 187 -5.76 -4.27 -3.91
C THR A 187 -5.06 -3.12 -4.61
N LEU A 188 -3.87 -2.78 -4.12
CA LEU A 188 -3.04 -1.77 -4.76
C LEU A 188 -2.37 -2.36 -6.02
N GLY A 189 -2.41 -1.62 -7.12
CA GLY A 189 -1.56 -1.89 -8.29
C GLY A 189 -0.12 -1.41 -8.09
N ALA A 190 0.65 -1.28 -9.17
CA ALA A 190 2.02 -0.76 -9.11
C ALA A 190 2.05 0.76 -8.84
N ALA A 191 2.01 1.16 -7.56
CA ALA A 191 1.82 2.55 -7.13
C ALA A 191 3.04 3.19 -6.43
N GLY A 192 4.26 2.74 -6.73
CA GLY A 192 5.48 3.21 -6.05
C GLY A 192 5.77 4.70 -6.28
N ASP A 193 5.49 5.19 -7.49
CA ASP A 193 5.69 6.56 -7.94
C ASP A 193 4.40 7.23 -8.45
N ALA A 194 3.31 6.49 -8.59
CA ALA A 194 2.01 7.02 -8.97
C ALA A 194 1.22 7.54 -7.76
N VAL A 195 0.85 8.82 -7.77
CA VAL A 195 0.09 9.45 -6.67
C VAL A 195 -1.06 10.32 -7.19
N PRO A 196 -2.07 10.66 -6.37
CA PRO A 196 -3.17 11.51 -6.80
C PRO A 196 -2.68 12.88 -7.26
N ILE A 197 -3.22 13.36 -8.39
CA ILE A 197 -3.02 14.74 -8.88
C ILE A 197 -3.56 15.73 -7.87
N ASN A 198 -4.80 15.53 -7.45
CA ASN A 198 -5.48 16.35 -6.46
C ASN A 198 -5.50 15.67 -5.09
N ARG A 199 -5.31 16.46 -4.03
CA ARG A 199 -5.25 16.00 -2.65
C ARG A 199 -5.94 16.99 -1.72
N ARG A 200 -6.25 16.55 -0.50
CA ARG A 200 -6.95 17.28 0.56
C ARG A 200 -8.42 17.52 0.23
N SER A 201 -9.12 18.21 1.12
CA SER A 201 -10.55 18.52 0.99
C SER A 201 -11.37 17.26 0.68
N ASP A 202 -12.23 17.30 -0.33
CA ASP A 202 -13.08 16.22 -0.78
C ASP A 202 -12.41 15.25 -1.76
N CYS A 203 -11.09 15.35 -2.00
CA CYS A 203 -10.42 14.54 -3.03
C CYS A 203 -10.53 13.03 -2.78
N ARG A 204 -10.54 12.59 -1.51
CA ARG A 204 -10.74 11.17 -1.19
C ARG A 204 -12.06 10.63 -1.74
N GLU A 205 -13.13 11.38 -1.53
CA GLU A 205 -14.47 11.05 -2.01
C GLU A 205 -14.53 11.13 -3.53
N ARG A 206 -14.08 12.25 -4.12
CA ARG A 206 -14.09 12.44 -5.58
C ARG A 206 -13.29 11.38 -6.32
N ILE A 207 -12.10 11.01 -5.86
CA ILE A 207 -11.29 9.95 -6.47
C ILE A 207 -12.00 8.61 -6.33
N GLY A 208 -12.50 8.30 -5.13
CA GLY A 208 -13.23 7.05 -4.91
C GLY A 208 -14.47 6.94 -5.78
N ASP A 209 -15.26 8.01 -5.89
CA ASP A 209 -16.43 8.09 -6.76
C ASP A 209 -16.08 7.93 -8.23
N VAL A 210 -15.00 8.57 -8.70
CA VAL A 210 -14.54 8.38 -10.08
C VAL A 210 -14.21 6.91 -10.34
N LEU A 211 -13.48 6.23 -9.45
CA LEU A 211 -13.17 4.81 -9.60
C LEU A 211 -14.44 3.94 -9.55
N GLY A 212 -15.31 4.19 -8.56
CA GLY A 212 -16.53 3.42 -8.36
C GLY A 212 -17.53 3.58 -9.51
N GLN A 213 -17.79 4.81 -9.93
CA GLN A 213 -18.67 5.11 -11.06
C GLN A 213 -18.09 4.59 -12.37
N THR A 214 -16.77 4.64 -12.57
CA THR A 214 -16.15 4.05 -13.77
C THR A 214 -16.38 2.54 -13.80
N ALA A 215 -16.22 1.83 -12.68
CA ALA A 215 -16.53 0.40 -12.59
C ALA A 215 -18.01 0.09 -12.90
N ILE A 216 -18.93 0.91 -12.38
CA ILE A 216 -20.38 0.75 -12.60
C ILE A 216 -20.74 1.00 -14.07
N LEU A 217 -20.26 2.09 -14.67
CA LEU A 217 -20.53 2.44 -16.07
C LEU A 217 -19.88 1.46 -17.06
N ALA A 218 -18.85 0.73 -16.65
CA ALA A 218 -18.18 -0.31 -17.42
C ALA A 218 -18.97 -1.63 -17.53
N GLU A 219 -20.22 -1.69 -17.05
CA GLU A 219 -21.03 -2.92 -17.00
C GLU A 219 -21.02 -3.76 -18.29
N ARG A 220 -21.02 -3.10 -19.45
CA ARG A 220 -21.02 -3.76 -20.77
C ARG A 220 -19.65 -4.29 -21.23
N LEU A 221 -18.58 -3.95 -20.52
CA LEU A 221 -17.21 -4.38 -20.83
C LEU A 221 -16.82 -5.65 -20.08
N PHE A 222 -17.57 -6.03 -19.05
CA PHE A 222 -17.31 -7.26 -18.29
C PHE A 222 -17.40 -8.49 -19.19
N GLN A 223 -16.33 -9.29 -19.18
CA GLN A 223 -16.27 -10.58 -19.85
C GLN A 223 -16.22 -11.68 -18.80
N ASN A 224 -16.94 -12.78 -19.06
CA ASN A 224 -16.80 -13.98 -18.24
C ASN A 224 -15.39 -14.53 -18.40
N ASP A 225 -14.78 -14.91 -17.29
CA ASP A 225 -13.56 -15.70 -17.35
C ASP A 225 -13.92 -17.10 -17.89
N VAL A 226 -13.26 -17.49 -18.98
CA VAL A 226 -13.57 -18.76 -19.68
C VAL A 226 -12.83 -19.92 -19.00
N SER A 227 -11.82 -19.60 -18.19
CA SER A 227 -10.95 -20.54 -17.50
C SER A 227 -11.42 -20.78 -16.07
N ALA A 228 -11.46 -22.06 -15.67
CA ALA A 228 -11.66 -22.45 -14.27
C ALA A 228 -10.32 -22.63 -13.53
N SER A 229 -9.20 -22.15 -14.09
CA SER A 229 -7.88 -22.30 -13.49
C SER A 229 -7.81 -21.58 -12.14
N LEU A 230 -7.41 -22.31 -11.13
CA LEU A 230 -7.06 -21.78 -9.81
C LEU A 230 -5.77 -22.44 -9.38
N SER A 231 -4.71 -21.65 -9.26
CA SER A 231 -3.41 -22.14 -8.81
C SER A 231 -2.66 -21.04 -8.10
N ALA A 232 -1.81 -21.43 -7.16
CA ALA A 232 -0.88 -20.51 -6.53
C ALA A 232 0.52 -21.12 -6.52
N ASP A 233 1.51 -20.26 -6.68
CA ASP A 233 2.91 -20.62 -6.64
C ASP A 233 3.72 -19.46 -6.04
N SER A 234 4.97 -19.71 -5.69
CA SER A 234 5.86 -18.68 -5.21
C SER A 234 7.30 -18.99 -5.56
N ILE A 235 8.05 -17.96 -5.91
CA ILE A 235 9.51 -18.05 -6.07
C ILE A 235 10.19 -17.23 -4.98
N VAL A 236 11.34 -17.72 -4.52
CA VAL A 236 12.21 -16.98 -3.61
C VAL A 236 13.27 -16.27 -4.43
N VAL A 237 13.42 -14.96 -4.21
CA VAL A 237 14.45 -14.14 -4.84
C VAL A 237 15.36 -13.60 -3.77
N GLU A 238 16.64 -13.97 -3.82
CA GLU A 238 17.67 -13.35 -2.99
C GLU A 238 17.99 -11.95 -3.52
N VAL A 239 17.91 -10.96 -2.63
CA VAL A 239 18.24 -9.56 -2.96
C VAL A 239 19.27 -9.00 -2.00
N GLU A 240 20.04 -8.03 -2.48
CA GLU A 240 20.94 -7.24 -1.64
C GLU A 240 20.41 -5.82 -1.46
N THR A 241 20.69 -5.27 -0.30
CA THR A 241 20.41 -3.87 -0.02
C THR A 241 21.32 -2.93 -0.82
N ILE A 242 20.73 -1.90 -1.42
CA ILE A 242 21.47 -0.83 -2.12
C ILE A 242 22.44 -0.10 -1.17
N ILE A 243 22.00 0.19 0.05
CA ILE A 243 22.83 0.80 1.09
C ILE A 243 23.33 -0.35 1.94
N LYS A 244 24.63 -0.66 1.81
CA LYS A 244 25.31 -1.66 2.64
C LYS A 244 25.90 -0.97 3.85
N THR A 245 25.58 -1.47 5.04
CA THR A 245 26.12 -0.93 6.29
C THR A 245 26.30 -2.03 7.32
N ASP A 246 27.26 -1.82 8.22
CA ASP A 246 27.39 -2.63 9.42
C ASP A 246 26.34 -2.16 10.47
N PRO A 247 25.60 -3.06 11.13
CA PRO A 247 24.59 -2.68 12.12
C PRO A 247 25.15 -1.88 13.31
N ALA A 248 26.32 -2.25 13.83
CA ALA A 248 26.91 -1.55 14.98
C ALA A 248 27.35 -0.14 14.59
N MET A 249 27.92 0.02 13.39
CA MET A 249 28.25 1.34 12.84
C MET A 249 26.99 2.19 12.62
N ALA A 250 25.95 1.63 12.01
CA ALA A 250 24.71 2.36 11.74
C ALA A 250 24.03 2.85 13.04
N GLU A 251 24.03 2.01 14.08
CA GLU A 251 23.52 2.34 15.40
C GLU A 251 24.33 3.48 16.06
N ALA A 252 25.66 3.39 16.01
CA ALA A 252 26.53 4.43 16.57
C ALA A 252 26.37 5.78 15.87
N GLU A 253 26.32 5.79 14.53
CA GLU A 253 26.12 7.01 13.74
C GLU A 253 24.74 7.63 13.97
N TYR A 254 23.70 6.80 14.09
CA TYR A 254 22.36 7.24 14.46
C TYR A 254 22.35 7.90 15.84
N GLU A 255 22.96 7.26 16.85
CA GLU A 255 22.92 7.81 18.22
C GLU A 255 23.68 9.13 18.31
N VAL A 256 24.84 9.25 17.64
CA VAL A 256 25.56 10.53 17.53
C VAL A 256 24.68 11.60 16.88
N ALA A 257 24.06 11.31 15.73
CA ALA A 257 23.21 12.28 15.03
C ALA A 257 21.97 12.66 15.86
N ARG A 258 21.41 11.71 16.61
CA ARG A 258 20.28 11.95 17.53
C ARG A 258 20.69 12.86 18.67
N GLN A 259 21.82 12.60 19.32
CA GLN A 259 22.32 13.42 20.42
C GLN A 259 22.66 14.85 19.96
N GLU A 260 23.24 15.01 18.76
CA GLU A 260 23.49 16.34 18.17
C GLU A 260 22.20 17.17 18.04
N VAL A 261 21.08 16.54 17.68
CA VAL A 261 19.78 17.23 17.58
C VAL A 261 19.17 17.51 18.95
N LEU A 262 19.24 16.55 19.88
CA LEU A 262 18.64 16.66 21.21
C LEU A 262 19.34 17.69 22.10
N THR A 263 20.66 17.82 21.98
CA THR A 263 21.48 18.75 22.77
C THR A 263 21.49 20.17 22.21
N LYS A 264 20.92 20.40 21.03
CA LYS A 264 20.87 21.74 20.42
C LYS A 264 19.84 22.63 21.13
N GLU A 265 20.32 23.70 21.75
CA GLU A 265 19.45 24.69 22.42
C GLU A 265 18.57 25.46 21.42
N GLU A 266 19.16 25.91 20.31
CA GLU A 266 18.43 26.62 19.26
C GLU A 266 17.84 25.65 18.23
N LYS A 267 16.56 25.32 18.39
CA LYS A 267 15.79 24.43 17.49
C LYS A 267 15.18 25.16 16.29
N LYS A 268 15.91 26.10 15.69
CA LYS A 268 15.45 26.94 14.56
C LYS A 268 16.59 27.22 13.58
N GLY A 269 16.25 27.71 12.39
CA GLY A 269 17.22 28.10 11.36
C GLY A 269 17.75 26.96 10.50
N GLU A 270 18.59 27.30 9.53
CA GLU A 270 19.11 26.37 8.52
C GLU A 270 20.03 25.30 9.12
N ALA A 271 20.92 25.68 10.03
CA ALA A 271 21.81 24.74 10.70
C ALA A 271 21.03 23.63 11.45
N TYR A 272 19.92 23.99 12.12
CA TYR A 272 19.07 22.99 12.78
C TYR A 272 18.36 22.09 11.77
N ARG A 273 17.91 22.61 10.63
CA ARG A 273 17.31 21.80 9.55
C ARG A 273 18.31 20.80 8.98
N GLN A 274 19.56 21.20 8.79
CA GLN A 274 20.63 20.31 8.33
C GLN A 274 20.88 19.17 9.34
N LEU A 275 20.91 19.48 10.64
CA LEU A 275 21.01 18.46 11.70
C LEU A 275 19.82 17.50 11.68
N LEU A 276 18.59 18.00 11.52
CA LEU A 276 17.40 17.15 11.41
C LEU A 276 17.44 16.25 10.18
N ASN A 277 17.92 16.74 9.04
CA ASN A 277 18.09 15.92 7.85
C ASN A 277 19.13 14.83 8.08
N LYS A 278 20.30 15.17 8.63
CA LYS A 278 21.34 14.19 9.02
C LYS A 278 20.78 13.13 9.97
N PHE A 279 20.03 13.54 11.00
CA PHE A 279 19.36 12.62 11.92
C PHE A 279 18.40 11.67 11.19
N ARG A 280 17.53 12.20 10.32
CA ARG A 280 16.59 11.39 9.54
C ARG A 280 17.31 10.38 8.65
N ASP A 281 18.36 10.81 7.97
CA ASP A 281 19.17 9.94 7.11
C ASP A 281 19.80 8.81 7.91
N LYS A 282 20.45 9.12 9.05
CA LYS A 282 21.07 8.10 9.91
C LYS A 282 20.06 7.19 10.58
N MET A 283 18.90 7.70 10.99
CA MET A 283 17.79 6.90 11.50
C MET A 283 17.28 5.91 10.44
N MET A 284 17.14 6.34 9.18
CA MET A 284 16.72 5.46 8.08
C MET A 284 17.77 4.37 7.80
N VAL A 285 19.06 4.70 7.82
CA VAL A 285 20.15 3.73 7.66
C VAL A 285 20.16 2.72 8.82
N CYS A 286 20.03 3.19 10.07
CA CYS A 286 19.94 2.35 11.25
C CYS A 286 18.70 1.42 11.21
N SER A 287 17.52 1.96 10.88
CA SER A 287 16.30 1.18 10.70
C SER A 287 16.48 0.07 9.66
N ARG A 288 17.14 0.38 8.53
CA ARG A 288 17.44 -0.59 7.49
C ARG A 288 18.43 -1.65 7.97
N ALA A 289 19.49 -1.26 8.67
CA ALA A 289 20.50 -2.18 9.19
C ALA A 289 19.93 -3.15 10.23
N ARG A 290 18.99 -2.67 11.05
CA ARG A 290 18.25 -3.53 12.00
C ARG A 290 17.35 -4.52 11.27
N GLN A 291 16.74 -4.10 10.17
CA GLN A 291 15.86 -4.95 9.37
C GLN A 291 16.64 -5.99 8.54
N TYR A 292 17.79 -5.59 7.99
CA TYR A 292 18.61 -6.41 7.09
C TYR A 292 20.07 -6.44 7.57
N PRO A 293 20.37 -7.14 8.69
CA PRO A 293 21.69 -7.09 9.33
C PRO A 293 22.81 -7.64 8.44
N GLU A 294 22.50 -8.59 7.56
CA GLU A 294 23.44 -9.17 6.59
C GLU A 294 23.47 -8.40 5.26
N ASN A 295 22.76 -7.28 5.16
CA ASN A 295 22.57 -6.51 3.93
C ASN A 295 21.93 -7.33 2.78
N ARG A 296 21.30 -8.46 3.11
CA ARG A 296 20.61 -9.40 2.21
C ARG A 296 19.25 -9.74 2.78
N GLU A 297 18.33 -10.14 1.90
CA GLU A 297 17.00 -10.62 2.25
C GLU A 297 16.49 -11.60 1.19
N GLU A 298 15.68 -12.57 1.60
CA GLU A 298 14.87 -13.40 0.70
C GLU A 298 13.48 -12.77 0.50
N ILE A 299 13.12 -12.48 -0.74
CA ILE A 299 11.79 -11.96 -1.09
C ILE A 299 10.98 -13.08 -1.74
N ASN A 300 9.83 -13.38 -1.14
CA ASN A 300 8.85 -14.31 -1.70
C ASN A 300 7.99 -13.60 -2.75
N VAL A 301 8.23 -13.82 -4.04
CA VAL A 301 7.33 -13.34 -5.10
C VAL A 301 6.23 -14.38 -5.29
N GLN A 302 5.00 -14.02 -4.90
CA GLN A 302 3.85 -14.91 -4.95
C GLN A 302 3.03 -14.69 -6.21
N PHE A 303 2.54 -15.78 -6.78
CA PHE A 303 1.63 -15.80 -7.91
C PHE A 303 0.32 -16.46 -7.49
N MET A 304 -0.81 -15.81 -7.75
CA MET A 304 -2.13 -16.40 -7.58
C MET A 304 -2.91 -16.23 -8.88
N GLN A 305 -3.19 -17.34 -9.55
CA GLN A 305 -3.99 -17.37 -10.77
C GLN A 305 -5.46 -17.62 -10.41
N ILE A 306 -6.33 -16.77 -10.92
CA ILE A 306 -7.78 -16.93 -10.90
C ILE A 306 -8.27 -16.72 -12.34
N GLY A 307 -8.70 -17.81 -12.97
CA GLY A 307 -9.04 -17.85 -14.39
C GLY A 307 -7.86 -17.41 -15.27
N ASP A 308 -8.06 -16.38 -16.08
CA ASP A 308 -7.03 -15.82 -16.96
C ASP A 308 -6.20 -14.69 -16.29
N THR A 309 -6.53 -14.34 -15.04
CA THR A 309 -5.81 -13.29 -14.30
C THR A 309 -4.78 -13.90 -13.35
N VAL A 310 -3.56 -13.37 -13.38
CA VAL A 310 -2.51 -13.68 -12.42
C VAL A 310 -2.24 -12.45 -11.56
N PHE A 311 -2.49 -12.58 -10.26
CA PHE A 311 -2.04 -11.61 -9.26
C PHE A 311 -0.61 -11.92 -8.88
N VAL A 312 0.22 -10.88 -8.85
CA VAL A 312 1.61 -10.96 -8.38
C VAL A 312 1.72 -10.18 -7.09
N GLY A 313 2.02 -10.89 -5.99
CA GLY A 313 2.26 -10.33 -4.68
C GLY A 313 3.75 -10.15 -4.41
N LEU A 314 4.11 -8.98 -3.90
CA LEU A 314 5.42 -8.71 -3.31
C LEU A 314 5.22 -8.41 -1.82
N PRO A 315 5.97 -9.05 -0.91
CA PRO A 315 5.88 -8.84 0.54
C PRO A 315 6.44 -7.48 0.96
#